data_AF-A0A7X9KGN7-F1
#
_entry.id   AF-A0A7X9KGN7-F1
#
_cell.length_a   1.000
_cell.length_b   1.000
_cell.length_c   1.000
_cell.angle_alpha   90.00
_cell.angle_beta   90.00
_cell.angle_gamma   90.00
#
_symmetry.space_group_name_H-M   'P 1'
#
loop_
_entity.id
_entity.type
_entity.pdbx_description
1 polymer ?
#
loop_
_entity_poly.entity_id
_entity_poly.type
_entity_poly.pdbx_seq_one_letter_code
_entity_poly.pdbx_strand_id
1 'polypeptide(L)'
;IEGFLSTPDGASASAAVMDIHTHEADLRHALGQPVAIPSDFLEWAGGAMRESFAGQCAEAGLAAVELSASDFEWFRGRLGRRTPAEVSAYAWSADPGPYLDTFFIFGRATASLGELPFGDALGDAVGDASGGSV
;
A
#
# COMPACT_ATOMS: atom_id res chain seq x y z
N ILE A 1 5.08 -8.81 21.84
CA ILE A 1 5.32 -8.85 20.38
C ILE A 1 6.30 -7.76 19.96
N GLU A 2 6.01 -6.48 20.25
CA GLU A 2 6.88 -5.34 19.88
C GLU A 2 8.36 -5.49 20.30
N GLY A 3 8.62 -5.95 21.52
CA GLY A 3 9.99 -6.19 22.00
C GLY A 3 10.75 -7.30 21.26
N PHE A 4 10.04 -8.27 20.67
CA PHE A 4 10.66 -9.31 19.82
C PHE A 4 10.91 -8.77 18.42
N LEU A 5 9.96 -8.04 17.82
CA LEU A 5 10.10 -7.45 16.49
C LEU A 5 11.28 -6.44 16.41
N SER A 6 11.64 -5.83 17.55
CA SER A 6 12.78 -4.91 17.66
C SER A 6 14.15 -5.61 17.76
N THR A 7 14.19 -6.94 17.86
CA THR A 7 15.45 -7.73 17.81
C THR A 7 15.89 -7.96 16.36
N PRO A 8 17.18 -8.26 16.10
CA PRO A 8 17.63 -8.63 14.75
C PRO A 8 16.83 -9.80 14.15
N ASP A 9 16.52 -10.81 14.97
CA ASP A 9 15.74 -11.98 14.54
C ASP A 9 14.29 -11.61 14.24
N GLY A 10 13.67 -10.76 15.06
CA GLY A 10 12.31 -10.28 14.83
C GLY A 10 12.20 -9.33 13.63
N ALA A 11 13.22 -8.51 13.38
CA ALA A 11 13.31 -7.66 12.20
C ALA A 11 13.45 -8.51 10.93
N SER A 12 14.30 -9.54 10.97
CA SER A 12 14.46 -10.51 9.88
C SER A 12 13.15 -11.26 9.59
N ALA A 13 12.46 -11.74 10.64
CA ALA A 13 11.16 -12.39 10.50
C ALA A 13 10.10 -11.45 9.89
N SER A 14 10.04 -10.19 10.33
CA SER A 14 9.12 -9.19 9.78
C SER A 14 9.38 -8.91 8.30
N ALA A 15 10.67 -8.79 7.93
CA ALA A 15 11.07 -8.62 6.54
C ALA A 15 10.66 -9.83 5.69
N ALA A 16 10.85 -11.05 6.19
CA ALA A 16 10.43 -12.26 5.49
C ALA A 16 8.90 -12.33 5.27
N VAL A 17 8.10 -11.91 6.25
CA VAL A 17 6.63 -11.85 6.10
C VAL A 17 6.22 -10.83 5.04
N MET A 18 6.81 -9.62 5.05
CA MET A 18 6.61 -8.62 3.99
C MET A 18 6.99 -9.16 2.61
N ASP A 19 8.13 -9.85 2.54
CA ASP A 19 8.70 -10.39 1.31
C ASP A 19 7.78 -11.44 0.67
N ILE A 20 7.30 -12.40 1.47
CA ILE A 20 6.39 -13.47 1.01
C ILE A 20 5.11 -12.86 0.41
N HIS A 21 4.46 -11.94 1.11
CA HIS A 21 3.20 -11.34 0.64
C HIS A 21 3.41 -10.45 -0.58
N THR A 22 4.55 -9.74 -0.67
CA THR A 22 4.90 -8.94 -1.85
C THR A 22 5.06 -9.84 -3.07
N HIS A 23 5.84 -10.91 -2.94
CA HIS A 23 6.12 -11.81 -4.05
C HIS A 23 4.90 -12.67 -4.42
N GLU A 24 4.07 -13.06 -3.47
CA GLU A 24 2.79 -13.71 -3.78
C GLU A 24 1.89 -12.78 -4.59
N ALA A 25 1.77 -11.51 -4.18
CA ALA A 25 0.99 -10.51 -4.92
C ALA A 25 1.50 -10.34 -6.36
N ASP A 26 2.82 -10.26 -6.54
CA ASP A 26 3.44 -10.15 -7.86
C ASP A 26 3.22 -11.41 -8.72
N LEU A 27 3.31 -12.61 -8.14
CA LEU A 27 3.02 -13.87 -8.85
C LEU A 27 1.55 -13.97 -9.27
N ARG A 28 0.62 -13.60 -8.38
CA ARG A 28 -0.81 -13.57 -8.71
C ARG A 28 -1.09 -12.62 -9.87
N HIS A 29 -0.54 -11.41 -9.81
CA HIS A 29 -0.66 -10.44 -10.90
C HIS A 29 -0.12 -11.01 -12.22
N ALA A 30 1.09 -11.60 -12.20
CA ALA A 30 1.71 -12.19 -13.39
C ALA A 30 0.89 -13.36 -13.97
N LEU A 31 0.16 -14.08 -13.14
CA LEU A 31 -0.74 -15.18 -13.54
C LEU A 31 -2.15 -14.69 -13.92
N GLY A 32 -2.40 -13.38 -13.93
CA GLY A 32 -3.73 -12.80 -14.19
C GLY A 32 -4.76 -13.13 -13.11
N GLN A 33 -4.30 -13.49 -11.91
CA GLN A 33 -5.14 -13.78 -10.76
C GLN A 33 -5.41 -12.51 -9.95
N PRO A 34 -6.53 -12.45 -9.21
CA PRO A 34 -6.76 -11.39 -8.25
C PRO A 34 -5.63 -11.31 -7.23
N VAL A 35 -5.11 -10.11 -7.04
CA VAL A 35 -4.16 -9.79 -5.96
C VAL A 35 -4.94 -9.68 -4.65
N ALA A 36 -5.21 -10.84 -4.06
CA ALA A 36 -5.88 -10.95 -2.77
C ALA A 36 -4.83 -11.00 -1.66
N ILE A 37 -4.67 -9.91 -0.93
CA ILE A 37 -3.77 -9.82 0.23
C ILE A 37 -4.64 -9.82 1.50
N PRO A 38 -4.31 -10.64 2.53
CA PRO A 38 -5.07 -10.67 3.77
C PRO A 38 -5.18 -9.29 4.44
N SER A 39 -6.37 -8.94 4.92
CA SER A 39 -6.65 -7.61 5.48
C SER A 39 -5.91 -7.33 6.79
N ASP A 40 -5.72 -8.36 7.62
CA ASP A 40 -4.94 -8.29 8.86
C ASP A 40 -3.46 -8.03 8.58
N PHE A 41 -2.91 -8.68 7.56
CA PHE A 41 -1.56 -8.37 7.07
C PHE A 41 -1.49 -6.94 6.53
N LEU A 42 -2.47 -6.50 5.73
CA LEU A 42 -2.48 -5.14 5.18
C LEU A 42 -2.56 -4.08 6.28
N GLU A 43 -3.37 -4.27 7.31
CA GLU A 43 -3.47 -3.37 8.45
C GLU A 43 -2.12 -3.22 9.17
N TRP A 44 -1.47 -4.37 9.46
CA TRP A 44 -0.15 -4.39 10.07
C TRP A 44 0.93 -3.75 9.17
N ALA A 45 0.98 -4.13 7.90
CA ALA A 45 1.97 -3.64 6.95
C ALA A 45 1.78 -2.15 6.67
N GLY A 46 0.53 -1.70 6.48
CA GLY A 46 0.18 -0.31 6.26
C GLY A 46 0.61 0.59 7.41
N GLY A 47 0.40 0.14 8.66
CA GLY A 47 0.89 0.84 9.86
C GLY A 47 2.41 1.04 9.82
N ALA A 48 3.16 -0.05 9.60
CA ALA A 48 4.61 -0.01 9.50
C ALA A 48 5.11 0.88 8.34
N MET A 49 4.41 0.85 7.19
CA MET A 49 4.75 1.67 6.02
C MET A 49 4.60 3.17 6.31
N ARG A 50 3.52 3.56 6.99
CA ARG A 50 3.26 4.95 7.42
C ARG A 50 4.28 5.45 8.42
N GLU A 51 4.56 4.67 9.46
CA GLU A 51 5.56 5.03 10.47
C GLU A 51 6.95 5.19 9.85
N SER A 52 7.34 4.24 9.00
CA SER A 52 8.60 4.29 8.26
C SER A 52 8.70 5.52 7.36
N PHE A 53 7.63 5.86 6.64
CA PHE A 53 7.61 7.03 5.76
C PHE A 53 7.74 8.34 6.55
N ALA A 54 6.99 8.48 7.65
CA ALA A 54 7.06 9.65 8.51
C ALA A 54 8.47 9.83 9.10
N GLY A 55 9.10 8.74 9.56
CA GLY A 55 10.48 8.73 10.05
C GLY A 55 11.47 9.19 8.98
N GLN A 56 11.39 8.64 7.76
CA GLN A 56 12.27 9.01 6.66
C GLN A 56 12.06 10.46 6.19
N CYS A 57 10.83 10.97 6.22
CA CYS A 57 10.56 12.38 5.94
C CYS A 57 11.24 13.29 6.97
N ALA A 58 11.15 12.94 8.27
CA ALA A 58 11.81 13.69 9.33
C ALA A 58 13.33 13.66 9.20
N GLU A 59 13.91 12.49 8.90
CA GLU A 59 15.36 12.34 8.63
C GLU A 59 15.83 13.16 7.43
N ALA A 60 14.99 13.27 6.39
CA ALA A 60 15.25 14.09 5.21
C ALA A 60 14.99 15.60 5.44
N GLY A 61 14.52 16.01 6.62
CA GLY A 61 14.20 17.40 6.94
C GLY A 61 12.96 17.93 6.24
N LEU A 62 12.08 17.04 5.76
CA LEU A 62 10.82 17.41 5.13
C LEU A 62 9.77 17.82 6.17
N ALA A 63 8.90 18.75 5.80
CA ALA A 63 7.78 19.14 6.66
C ALA A 63 6.81 17.97 6.84
N ALA A 64 6.17 17.87 8.00
CA ALA A 64 5.15 16.85 8.25
C ALA A 64 4.02 16.95 7.21
N VAL A 65 3.59 15.80 6.67
CA VAL A 65 2.53 15.68 5.68
C VAL A 65 1.60 14.53 6.04
N GLU A 66 0.32 14.70 5.73
CA GLU A 66 -0.67 13.63 5.84
C GLU A 66 -0.96 13.08 4.44
N LEU A 67 -1.02 11.76 4.34
CA LEU A 67 -1.32 11.04 3.11
C LEU A 67 -2.40 10.01 3.42
N SER A 68 -3.58 10.17 2.82
CA SER A 68 -4.67 9.22 2.90
C SER A 68 -4.71 8.33 1.66
N ALA A 69 -4.55 7.03 1.89
CA ALA A 69 -4.63 5.95 0.91
C ALA A 69 -5.00 4.66 1.66
N SER A 70 -5.52 3.66 0.93
CA SER A 70 -5.80 2.35 1.53
C SER A 70 -4.51 1.66 1.98
N ASP A 71 -4.60 0.70 2.90
CA ASP A 71 -3.44 -0.09 3.33
C ASP A 71 -2.82 -0.87 2.17
N PHE A 72 -3.63 -1.30 1.21
CA PHE A 72 -3.15 -1.93 -0.02
C PHE A 72 -2.29 -0.97 -0.85
N GLU A 73 -2.72 0.29 -0.99
CA GLU A 73 -1.96 1.30 -1.74
C GLU A 73 -0.69 1.74 -0.99
N TRP A 74 -0.74 1.84 0.34
CA TRP A 74 0.47 1.99 1.15
C TRP A 74 1.44 0.83 0.92
N PHE A 75 0.96 -0.41 0.93
CA PHE A 75 1.79 -1.59 0.74
C PHE A 75 2.37 -1.67 -0.68
N ARG A 76 1.54 -1.64 -1.72
CA ARG A 76 2.01 -1.76 -3.12
C ARG A 76 2.77 -0.53 -3.56
N GLY A 77 2.30 0.67 -3.23
CA GLY A 77 2.93 1.92 -3.63
C GLY A 77 4.31 2.10 -3.01
N ARG A 78 4.42 2.00 -1.68
CA ARG A 78 5.69 2.20 -0.97
C ARG A 78 6.76 1.17 -1.37
N LEU A 79 6.34 -0.04 -1.73
CA LEU A 79 7.20 -1.11 -2.24
C LEU A 79 7.45 -1.03 -3.76
N GLY A 80 7.08 0.05 -4.43
CA GLY A 80 7.49 0.33 -5.81
C GLY A 80 6.58 -0.23 -6.90
N ARG A 81 5.39 -0.74 -6.55
CA ARG A 81 4.40 -1.30 -7.50
C ARG A 81 3.37 -0.27 -7.96
N ARG A 82 3.61 1.02 -7.66
CA ARG A 82 2.89 2.16 -8.21
C ARG A 82 3.85 3.11 -8.89
N THR A 83 3.36 3.77 -9.92
CA THR A 83 4.07 4.83 -10.62
C THR A 83 4.09 6.10 -9.76
N PRO A 84 5.03 7.04 -10.00
CA PRO A 84 5.01 8.34 -9.32
C PRO A 84 3.73 9.12 -9.58
N ALA A 85 3.13 8.98 -10.76
CA ALA A 85 1.88 9.63 -11.13
C ALA A 85 0.70 9.10 -10.30
N GLU A 86 0.60 7.77 -10.13
CA GLU A 86 -0.40 7.17 -9.25
C GLU A 86 -0.20 7.65 -7.81
N VAL A 87 1.01 7.55 -7.27
CA VAL A 87 1.28 7.98 -5.89
C VAL A 87 0.97 9.46 -5.67
N SER A 88 1.27 10.33 -6.64
CA SER A 88 0.96 11.76 -6.56
C SER A 88 -0.56 12.04 -6.56
N ALA A 89 -1.37 11.10 -7.03
CA ALA A 89 -2.83 11.23 -7.10
C ALA A 89 -3.55 10.81 -5.81
N TYR A 90 -2.85 10.29 -4.80
CA TYR A 90 -3.45 10.06 -3.48
C TYR A 90 -3.92 11.37 -2.82
N ALA A 91 -4.66 11.25 -1.71
CA ALA A 91 -5.11 12.40 -0.94
C ALA A 91 -3.98 12.89 0.00
N TRP A 92 -3.09 13.71 -0.54
CA TRP A 92 -2.04 14.41 0.20
C TRP A 92 -2.58 15.70 0.84
N SER A 93 -2.12 16.05 2.04
CA SER A 93 -2.42 17.35 2.67
C SER A 93 -1.57 18.51 2.15
N ALA A 94 -0.53 18.22 1.36
CA ALA A 94 0.38 19.19 0.75
C ALA A 94 0.81 18.70 -0.65
N ASP A 95 1.60 19.52 -1.35
CA ASP A 95 2.20 19.12 -2.64
C ASP A 95 3.07 17.85 -2.45
N PRO A 96 2.79 16.75 -3.17
CA PRO A 96 3.53 15.50 -3.02
C PRO A 96 4.97 15.56 -3.55
N GLY A 97 5.29 16.50 -4.44
CA GLY A 97 6.56 16.56 -5.16
C GLY A 97 7.82 16.36 -4.28
N PRO A 98 7.98 17.11 -3.17
CA PRO A 98 9.12 16.96 -2.25
C PRO A 98 9.23 15.60 -1.56
N TYR A 99 8.12 14.85 -1.50
CA TYR A 99 8.01 13.60 -0.75
C TYR A 99 8.18 12.35 -1.61
N LEU A 100 8.04 12.46 -2.93
CA LEU A 100 8.04 11.30 -3.83
C LEU A 100 9.34 10.52 -3.77
N ASP A 101 10.49 11.18 -3.60
CA ASP A 101 11.78 10.50 -3.50
C ASP A 101 11.92 9.69 -2.20
N THR A 102 11.24 10.11 -1.12
CA THR A 102 11.19 9.44 0.17
C THR A 102 10.10 8.37 0.25
N PHE A 103 9.03 8.50 -0.54
CA PHE A 103 7.89 7.59 -0.50
C PHE A 103 8.23 6.17 -0.95
N PHE A 104 9.12 5.99 -1.92
CA PHE A 104 9.46 4.67 -2.46
C PHE A 104 10.68 4.06 -1.74
N ILE A 105 10.51 2.87 -1.15
CA ILE A 105 11.62 2.11 -0.53
C ILE A 105 12.47 1.42 -1.61
N PHE A 106 11.80 0.91 -2.64
CA PHE A 106 12.42 0.25 -3.79
C PHE A 106 12.20 1.07 -5.06
N GLY A 107 12.72 0.60 -6.21
CA GLY A 107 12.55 1.28 -7.49
C GLY A 107 11.09 1.62 -7.82
N ARG A 108 10.88 2.62 -8.68
CA ARG A 108 9.55 3.11 -9.06
C ARG A 108 9.03 2.35 -10.27
N ALA A 109 7.78 1.93 -10.24
CA ALA A 109 7.16 1.38 -11.44
C ALA A 109 7.14 2.44 -12.56
N THR A 110 7.49 2.03 -13.78
CA THR A 110 7.45 2.90 -14.97
C THR A 110 6.13 2.79 -15.72
N ALA A 111 5.32 1.79 -15.40
CA ALA A 111 3.99 1.57 -15.94
C ALA A 111 3.05 1.11 -14.82
N SER A 112 1.77 1.46 -14.95
CA SER A 112 0.73 0.97 -14.04
C SER A 112 0.59 -0.54 -14.17
N LEU A 113 0.37 -1.22 -13.04
CA LEU A 113 -0.01 -2.63 -13.02
C LEU A 113 -1.52 -2.83 -13.24
N GLY A 114 -2.32 -1.76 -13.26
CA GLY A 114 -3.77 -1.86 -13.42
C GLY A 114 -4.48 -2.65 -12.32
N GLU A 115 -3.80 -2.88 -11.19
CA GLU A 115 -4.39 -3.51 -10.01
C GLU A 115 -5.34 -2.52 -9.36
N LEU A 116 -6.52 -3.00 -8.97
CA LEU A 116 -7.37 -2.25 -8.06
C LEU A 116 -6.69 -2.26 -6.67
N PRO A 117 -6.68 -1.17 -5.87
CA PRO A 117 -7.61 -0.03 -5.90
C PRO A 117 -6.98 1.38 -5.82
N PHE A 118 -7.41 2.26 -6.72
CA PHE A 118 -7.58 3.69 -6.45
C PHE A 118 -9.08 4.04 -6.55
N GLY A 119 -9.71 4.25 -5.38
CA GLY A 119 -11.07 4.78 -5.20
C GLY A 119 -12.22 3.95 -5.79
N ASP A 120 -12.66 2.90 -5.08
CA ASP A 120 -13.92 2.14 -5.27
C ASP A 120 -14.54 2.16 -6.69
N ALA A 121 -13.85 1.60 -7.68
CA ALA A 121 -14.48 1.26 -8.95
C ALA A 121 -15.18 -0.11 -8.85
N LEU A 122 -16.19 -0.19 -7.96
CA LEU A 122 -17.30 -1.16 -7.98
C LEU A 122 -18.41 -0.65 -7.06
N GLY A 123 -19.19 0.30 -7.55
CA GLY A 123 -20.45 0.69 -6.92
C GLY A 123 -21.49 -0.44 -6.98
N ASP A 124 -22.30 -0.53 -5.92
CA ASP A 124 -23.74 -0.76 -5.95
C ASP A 124 -24.31 -1.67 -7.07
N ALA A 125 -23.82 -2.91 -7.15
CA ALA A 125 -24.43 -3.94 -7.98
C ALA A 125 -24.83 -5.19 -7.17
N VAL A 126 -25.41 -5.00 -5.98
CA VAL A 126 -26.34 -5.98 -5.39
C VAL A 126 -27.52 -5.22 -4.75
N GLY A 127 -28.21 -4.44 -5.60
CA GLY A 127 -29.52 -3.87 -5.27
C GLY A 127 -30.62 -4.90 -5.57
N ASP A 128 -31.05 -5.57 -4.51
CA ASP A 128 -32.45 -5.95 -4.27
C ASP A 128 -33.28 -6.48 -5.46
N ALA A 129 -33.27 -7.80 -5.64
CA ALA A 129 -34.34 -8.50 -6.35
C ALA A 129 -35.53 -8.79 -5.41
N SER A 130 -36.13 -7.76 -4.81
CA SER A 130 -37.47 -7.82 -4.23
C SER A 130 -38.48 -7.14 -5.16
N GLY A 131 -38.64 -7.73 -6.34
CA GLY A 131 -39.80 -7.49 -7.19
C GLY A 131 -40.99 -8.28 -6.66
N GLY A 132 -41.77 -7.68 -5.75
CA GLY A 132 -43.09 -8.18 -5.41
C GLY A 132 -44.15 -7.69 -6.40
N SER A 133 -45.08 -8.57 -6.80
CA SER A 133 -46.53 -8.30 -6.75
C SER A 133 -47.38 -9.41 -7.38
N VAL A 134 -48.38 -9.79 -6.58
CA VAL A 134 -49.74 -10.28 -6.89
C VAL A 134 -49.91 -11.61 -7.62
#